data_AF-A0A7C5XCE8-F1
#
_entry.id   AF-A0A7C5XCE8-F1
#
_cell.length_a   1.000
_cell.length_b   1.000
_cell.length_c   1.000
_cell.angle_alpha   90.00
_cell.angle_beta   90.00
_cell.angle_gamma   90.00
#
_symmetry.space_group_name_H-M   'P 1'
#
loop_
_entity.id
_entity.type
_entity.pdbx_description
1 polymer ?
#
loop_
_entity_poly.entity_id
_entity_poly.type
_entity_poly.pdbx_seq_one_letter_code
_entity_poly.pdbx_strand_id
1 'polypeptide(L)'
;MGRRPKAENIRKKKEKIEKEKAEKEKVETRGRRGRRGRLPRIKVGGPTETAEGKVVVGISMGDPTGIGPEVIIKSLLDKSIRKIVFPVVFGDKGVLARVAEDIGITNVRFRELSSVDIVRNMEVGEGEILVRSISNLKMTRLRYGRPDRNCGRAMVNYVKEAVNAAMAGYIDAIVTAPINKEIINEAGFRYGGHTDMIAEFTGAREFTMMFVSKHFKVSLVTIHVPLKDVAMKITPQRIYKVGLLTWKFLRQYFGLKNPKLGVCGLNPHAGEGGFFGDEEKDLIYPGIVSLRSKGIDAEGPLSPDSAFWRAYNKEFDAVIAMYHDQGLIPVKLIDFDNAVNVTVGIPIIRTSPGHGTAYNIAGQGKANPEPMKAAIRLAAEMFTTKKQIDAQKQIMSKEEMEIEKEIKRYRVTEQELEEYVYL
;
A
#
# COMPACT_ATOMS: atom_id res chain seq x y z
N MET A 1 73.90 -12.13 -74.76
CA MET A 1 74.51 -11.20 -73.77
C MET A 1 73.62 -9.97 -73.71
N GLY A 2 73.21 -9.37 -72.61
CA GLY A 2 73.52 -9.58 -71.21
C GLY A 2 72.70 -8.57 -70.39
N ARG A 3 72.26 -9.05 -69.22
CA ARG A 3 72.01 -8.32 -67.97
C ARG A 3 70.86 -7.30 -67.93
N ARG A 4 69.75 -7.76 -67.35
CA ARG A 4 68.78 -6.96 -66.57
C ARG A 4 69.48 -6.39 -65.32
N PRO A 5 69.38 -5.07 -65.08
CA PRO A 5 69.32 -4.48 -63.74
C PRO A 5 67.89 -3.93 -63.53
N LYS A 6 67.23 -3.98 -62.38
CA LYS A 6 67.59 -4.34 -61.01
C LYS A 6 66.24 -4.61 -60.31
N ALA A 7 65.94 -5.88 -60.05
CA ALA A 7 64.92 -6.29 -59.07
C ALA A 7 65.21 -5.72 -57.66
N GLU A 8 66.45 -5.25 -57.45
CA GLU A 8 66.92 -4.56 -56.25
C GLU A 8 66.18 -3.23 -55.99
N ASN A 9 65.76 -2.49 -57.03
CA ASN A 9 65.06 -1.22 -56.86
C ASN A 9 63.60 -1.40 -56.43
N ILE A 10 62.95 -2.51 -56.81
CA ILE A 10 61.59 -2.83 -56.38
C ILE A 10 61.60 -3.40 -54.95
N ARG A 11 62.62 -4.21 -54.61
CA ARG A 11 62.78 -4.78 -53.27
C ARG A 11 63.08 -3.71 -52.21
N LYS A 12 63.98 -2.76 -52.51
CA LYS A 12 64.24 -1.59 -51.63
C LYS A 12 63.02 -0.69 -51.46
N LYS A 13 62.16 -0.58 -52.48
CA LYS A 13 60.92 0.20 -52.41
C LYS A 13 59.84 -0.50 -51.56
N LYS A 14 59.76 -1.84 -51.62
CA LYS A 14 58.89 -2.64 -50.72
C LYS A 14 59.35 -2.60 -49.27
N GLU A 15 60.65 -2.74 -49.00
CA GLU A 15 61.21 -2.67 -47.64
C GLU A 15 61.04 -1.29 -46.99
N LYS A 16 61.07 -0.21 -47.78
CA LYS A 16 60.79 1.15 -47.30
C LYS A 16 59.33 1.34 -46.91
N ILE A 17 58.40 0.79 -47.70
CA ILE A 17 56.94 0.83 -47.41
C ILE A 17 56.60 -0.05 -46.20
N GLU A 18 57.26 -1.19 -46.02
CA GLU A 18 57.08 -2.05 -44.84
C GLU A 18 57.67 -1.42 -43.57
N LYS A 19 58.81 -0.72 -43.66
CA LYS A 19 59.35 0.06 -42.54
C LYS A 19 58.46 1.23 -42.15
N GLU A 20 57.90 1.96 -43.13
CA GLU A 20 56.95 3.07 -42.87
C GLU A 20 55.62 2.56 -42.28
N LYS A 21 55.15 1.36 -42.67
CA LYS A 21 54.00 0.69 -42.03
C LYS A 21 54.31 0.22 -40.61
N ALA A 22 55.49 -0.36 -40.38
CA ALA A 22 55.91 -0.81 -39.05
C ALA A 22 56.18 0.37 -38.08
N GLU A 23 56.63 1.53 -38.57
CA GLU A 23 56.72 2.76 -37.77
C GLU A 23 55.35 3.35 -37.45
N LYS A 24 54.40 3.35 -38.39
CA LYS A 24 53.01 3.75 -38.13
C LYS A 24 52.33 2.83 -37.10
N GLU A 25 52.51 1.51 -37.20
CA GLU A 25 52.00 0.56 -36.20
C GLU A 25 52.69 0.70 -34.84
N LYS A 26 53.99 1.04 -34.80
CA LYS A 26 54.71 1.33 -33.53
C LYS A 26 54.29 2.64 -32.89
N VAL A 27 53.89 3.65 -33.65
CA VAL A 27 53.32 4.90 -33.13
C VAL A 27 51.89 4.67 -32.62
N GLU A 28 51.08 3.86 -33.32
CA GLU A 28 49.75 3.44 -32.84
C GLU A 28 49.79 2.54 -31.59
N THR A 29 50.83 1.70 -31.44
CA THR A 29 50.99 0.83 -30.27
C THR A 29 51.74 1.48 -29.09
N ARG A 30 52.58 2.51 -29.30
CA ARG A 30 53.20 3.28 -28.20
C ARG A 30 52.28 4.30 -27.53
N GLY A 31 51.12 4.63 -28.12
CA GLY A 31 50.03 5.33 -27.42
C GLY A 31 49.24 4.46 -26.44
N ARG A 32 49.53 3.15 -26.36
CA ARG A 32 48.78 2.16 -25.58
C ARG A 32 49.58 1.53 -24.43
N ARG A 33 50.30 2.33 -23.63
CA ARG A 33 50.73 1.94 -22.27
C ARG A 33 50.69 3.16 -21.34
N GLY A 34 49.47 3.60 -21.02
CA GLY A 34 49.20 4.58 -19.96
C GLY A 34 47.96 4.13 -19.21
N ARG A 35 48.13 3.88 -17.90
CA ARG A 35 47.14 3.67 -16.83
C ARG A 35 45.74 3.24 -17.30
N ARG A 36 45.30 2.04 -16.89
CA ARG A 36 43.87 1.68 -16.79
C ARG A 36 43.17 2.61 -15.78
N GLY A 37 42.99 3.86 -16.16
CA GLY A 37 41.97 4.72 -15.61
C GLY A 37 40.65 4.18 -16.12
N ARG A 38 39.74 3.86 -15.19
CA ARG A 38 38.32 3.72 -15.48
C ARG A 38 37.95 4.81 -16.49
N LEU A 39 37.42 4.45 -17.66
CA LEU A 39 36.61 5.38 -18.44
C LEU A 39 35.69 6.06 -17.42
N PRO A 40 35.61 7.40 -17.36
CA PRO A 40 34.66 8.02 -16.46
C PRO A 40 33.32 7.38 -16.81
N ARG A 41 32.73 6.66 -15.85
CA ARG A 41 31.30 6.39 -15.90
C ARG A 41 30.73 7.77 -16.12
N ILE A 42 30.16 8.02 -17.29
CA ILE A 42 29.21 9.10 -17.43
C ILE A 42 28.11 8.67 -16.47
N LYS A 43 28.23 9.11 -15.20
CA LYS A 43 27.09 9.21 -14.33
C LYS A 43 26.23 10.19 -15.10
N VAL A 44 25.22 9.68 -15.80
CA VAL A 44 24.02 10.45 -16.08
C VAL A 44 23.40 10.68 -14.70
N GLY A 45 24.03 11.59 -13.95
CA GLY A 45 23.84 11.80 -12.52
C GLY A 45 22.66 12.70 -12.34
N GLY A 46 21.48 12.22 -12.72
CA GLY A 46 20.26 12.69 -12.09
C GLY A 46 20.22 12.18 -10.65
N PRO A 47 19.53 12.87 -9.73
CA PRO A 47 19.26 12.33 -8.41
C PRO A 47 18.60 10.95 -8.54
N THR A 48 19.17 9.95 -7.86
CA THR A 48 18.61 8.60 -7.75
C THR A 48 17.94 8.43 -6.39
N GLU A 49 16.80 7.75 -6.37
CA GLU A 49 16.06 7.42 -5.15
C GLU A 49 16.24 5.94 -4.80
N THR A 50 16.49 5.63 -3.54
CA THR A 50 16.54 4.26 -2.99
C THR A 50 15.33 3.99 -2.10
N ALA A 51 15.11 2.72 -1.75
CA ALA A 51 14.11 2.31 -0.77
C ALA A 51 14.54 2.57 0.69
N GLU A 52 15.80 2.97 0.92
CA GLU A 52 16.35 3.15 2.26
C GLU A 52 15.59 4.25 3.02
N GLY A 53 15.16 3.94 4.24
CA GLY A 53 14.39 4.86 5.09
C GLY A 53 12.95 5.14 4.62
N LYS A 54 12.49 4.55 3.51
CA LYS A 54 11.14 4.73 2.96
C LYS A 54 10.28 3.49 3.17
N VAL A 55 8.96 3.69 3.18
CA VAL A 55 7.99 2.59 3.18
C VAL A 55 7.83 2.08 1.76
N VAL A 56 8.02 0.77 1.53
CA VAL A 56 7.83 0.17 0.21
C VAL A 56 6.34 -0.12 0.01
N VAL A 57 5.70 0.60 -0.90
CA VAL A 57 4.25 0.51 -1.10
C VAL A 57 3.94 -0.14 -2.46
N GLY A 58 3.21 -1.25 -2.43
CA GLY A 58 2.65 -1.86 -3.63
C GLY A 58 1.34 -1.21 -4.02
N ILE A 59 1.20 -0.78 -5.28
CA ILE A 59 -0.01 -0.15 -5.78
C ILE A 59 -0.63 -1.03 -6.86
N SER A 60 -1.80 -1.62 -6.60
CA SER A 60 -2.49 -2.37 -7.65
C SER A 60 -3.18 -1.40 -8.61
N MET A 61 -2.92 -1.53 -9.91
CA MET A 61 -3.32 -0.56 -10.94
C MET A 61 -4.85 -0.39 -11.09
N GLY A 62 -5.63 -1.36 -10.63
CA GLY A 62 -7.08 -1.36 -10.79
C GLY A 62 -7.48 -1.65 -12.24
N ASP A 63 -8.62 -1.10 -12.67
CA ASP A 63 -9.13 -1.27 -14.03
C ASP A 63 -8.22 -0.57 -15.06
N PRO A 64 -7.64 -1.31 -16.04
CA PRO A 64 -6.85 -0.74 -17.13
C PRO A 64 -7.55 0.33 -17.97
N THR A 65 -8.88 0.34 -17.98
CA THR A 65 -9.72 1.24 -18.79
C THR A 65 -10.39 2.36 -17.98
N GLY A 66 -10.14 2.41 -16.67
CA GLY A 66 -10.60 3.46 -15.77
C GLY A 66 -9.55 4.52 -15.48
N ILE A 67 -9.78 5.34 -14.45
CA ILE A 67 -8.84 6.40 -14.04
C ILE A 67 -7.65 5.91 -13.21
N GLY A 68 -7.64 4.63 -12.80
CA GLY A 68 -6.60 4.05 -11.93
C GLY A 68 -5.18 4.33 -12.41
N PRO A 69 -4.82 3.98 -13.67
CA PRO A 69 -3.52 4.32 -14.26
C PRO A 69 -3.18 5.82 -14.19
N GLU A 70 -4.13 6.70 -14.52
CA GLU A 70 -3.93 8.15 -14.55
C GLU A 70 -3.61 8.72 -13.16
N VAL A 71 -4.41 8.36 -12.14
CA VAL A 71 -4.20 8.87 -10.78
C VAL A 71 -2.91 8.31 -10.19
N ILE A 72 -2.52 7.07 -10.50
CA ILE A 72 -1.24 6.51 -10.06
C ILE A 72 -0.07 7.30 -10.63
N ILE A 73 -0.06 7.54 -11.95
CA ILE A 73 1.02 8.30 -12.60
C ILE A 73 1.15 9.69 -11.97
N LYS A 74 0.04 10.42 -11.85
CA LYS A 74 0.00 11.75 -11.24
C LYS A 74 0.46 11.74 -9.77
N SER A 75 0.03 10.77 -8.97
CA SER A 75 0.45 10.64 -7.57
C SER A 75 1.94 10.31 -7.42
N LEU A 76 2.49 9.47 -8.29
CA LEU A 76 3.88 9.03 -8.22
C LEU A 76 4.88 10.01 -8.85
N LEU A 77 4.43 11.01 -9.60
CA LEU A 77 5.26 12.14 -10.02
C LEU A 77 5.32 13.26 -8.97
N ASP A 78 4.48 13.19 -7.93
CA ASP A 78 4.53 14.14 -6.82
C ASP A 78 5.72 13.83 -5.90
N LYS A 79 6.64 14.79 -5.81
CA LYS A 79 7.85 14.68 -4.95
C LYS A 79 7.52 14.51 -3.48
N SER A 80 6.39 15.04 -2.99
CA SER A 80 5.96 14.87 -1.60
C SER A 80 5.64 13.41 -1.27
N ILE A 81 5.08 12.67 -2.23
CA ILE A 81 4.79 11.23 -2.09
C ILE A 81 6.09 10.42 -2.19
N ARG A 82 6.94 10.72 -3.19
CA ARG A 82 8.23 10.03 -3.36
C ARG A 82 9.19 10.18 -2.19
N LYS A 83 9.05 11.24 -1.39
CA LYS A 83 9.83 11.42 -0.15
C LYS A 83 9.49 10.40 0.93
N ILE A 84 8.23 9.97 1.01
CA ILE A 84 7.74 9.10 2.09
C ILE A 84 7.67 7.63 1.71
N VAL A 85 7.50 7.32 0.42
CA VAL A 85 7.35 5.93 -0.06
C VAL A 85 8.29 5.58 -1.21
N PHE A 86 8.62 4.29 -1.31
CA PHE A 86 9.24 3.67 -2.46
C PHE A 86 8.18 2.82 -3.19
N PRO A 87 7.55 3.33 -4.26
CA PRO A 87 6.37 2.71 -4.86
C PRO A 87 6.74 1.62 -5.87
N VAL A 88 5.94 0.54 -5.91
CA VAL A 88 5.92 -0.44 -7.00
C VAL A 88 4.49 -0.60 -7.49
N VAL A 89 4.27 -0.46 -8.79
CA VAL A 89 2.95 -0.67 -9.39
C VAL A 89 2.80 -2.13 -9.82
N PHE A 90 1.76 -2.80 -9.33
CA PHE A 90 1.32 -4.12 -9.78
C PHE A 90 0.26 -3.88 -10.85
N GLY A 91 0.60 -4.09 -12.12
CA GLY A 91 -0.23 -3.63 -13.24
C GLY A 91 0.27 -4.09 -14.61
N ASP A 92 0.15 -3.20 -15.59
CA ASP A 92 0.61 -3.41 -16.96
C ASP A 92 1.37 -2.17 -17.42
N LYS A 93 2.66 -2.35 -17.72
CA LYS A 93 3.52 -1.25 -18.17
C LYS A 93 3.01 -0.60 -19.46
N GLY A 94 2.42 -1.37 -20.37
CA GLY A 94 1.90 -0.86 -21.63
C GLY A 94 0.70 0.07 -21.43
N VAL A 95 -0.19 -0.29 -20.48
CA VAL A 95 -1.33 0.56 -20.10
C VAL A 95 -0.86 1.89 -19.51
N LEU A 96 0.09 1.84 -18.57
CA LEU A 96 0.61 3.06 -17.94
C LEU A 96 1.31 3.97 -18.96
N ALA A 97 2.10 3.38 -19.87
CA ALA A 97 2.78 4.12 -20.94
C ALA A 97 1.78 4.81 -21.87
N ARG A 98 0.75 4.08 -22.33
CA ARG A 98 -0.32 4.64 -23.16
C ARG A 98 -1.06 5.77 -22.45
N VAL A 99 -1.42 5.58 -21.18
CA VAL A 99 -2.16 6.60 -20.42
C VAL A 99 -1.31 7.86 -20.25
N ALA A 100 -0.01 7.72 -19.95
CA ALA A 100 0.89 8.87 -19.85
C ALA A 100 0.97 9.65 -21.18
N GLU A 101 1.04 8.95 -22.31
CA GLU A 101 1.02 9.55 -23.65
C GLU A 101 -0.31 10.26 -23.93
N ASP A 102 -1.43 9.57 -23.73
CA ASP A 102 -2.79 10.09 -24.01
C ASP A 102 -3.09 11.38 -23.22
N ILE A 103 -2.56 11.53 -22.00
CA ILE A 103 -2.76 12.71 -21.14
C ILE A 103 -1.61 13.72 -21.19
N GLY A 104 -0.60 13.51 -22.05
CA GLY A 104 0.49 14.47 -22.28
C GLY A 104 1.57 14.53 -21.20
N ILE A 105 1.75 13.47 -20.39
CA ILE A 105 2.83 13.38 -19.40
C ILE A 105 4.08 12.79 -20.04
N THR A 106 5.08 13.62 -20.30
CA THR A 106 6.33 13.23 -20.99
C THR A 106 7.51 12.98 -20.04
N ASN A 107 7.42 13.43 -18.79
CA ASN A 107 8.48 13.33 -17.78
C ASN A 107 8.36 12.07 -16.91
N VAL A 108 7.86 10.96 -17.46
CA VAL A 108 7.71 9.68 -16.76
C VAL A 108 8.35 8.55 -17.54
N ARG A 109 9.02 7.63 -16.83
CA ARG A 109 9.59 6.41 -17.41
C ARG A 109 9.10 5.19 -16.64
N PHE A 110 8.73 4.14 -17.34
CA PHE A 110 8.26 2.90 -16.73
C PHE A 110 9.32 1.81 -16.85
N ARG A 111 9.87 1.40 -15.70
CA ARG A 111 10.85 0.32 -15.62
C ARG A 111 10.16 -0.95 -15.14
N GLU A 112 10.29 -2.00 -15.93
CA GLU A 112 9.70 -3.27 -15.60
C GLU A 112 10.54 -4.01 -14.55
N LEU A 113 9.85 -4.60 -13.59
CA LEU A 113 10.43 -5.34 -12.49
C LEU A 113 10.30 -6.84 -12.76
N SER A 114 11.44 -7.53 -12.82
CA SER A 114 11.48 -8.99 -13.01
C SER A 114 10.91 -9.74 -11.81
N SER A 115 11.23 -9.29 -10.60
CA SER A 115 10.75 -9.87 -9.34
C SER A 115 10.68 -8.81 -8.23
N VAL A 116 9.73 -8.97 -7.30
CA VAL A 116 9.46 -7.97 -6.26
C VAL A 116 10.46 -8.06 -5.10
N ASP A 117 11.07 -9.21 -4.86
CA ASP A 117 12.06 -9.44 -3.81
C ASP A 117 13.30 -8.52 -3.88
N ILE A 118 13.68 -8.10 -5.09
CA ILE A 118 14.82 -7.19 -5.29
C ILE A 118 14.49 -5.71 -5.05
N VAL A 119 13.23 -5.35 -4.85
CA VAL A 119 12.77 -3.94 -4.81
C VAL A 119 13.56 -3.08 -3.84
N ARG A 120 13.90 -3.61 -2.66
CA ARG A 120 14.59 -2.86 -1.60
C ARG A 120 16.03 -2.47 -1.97
N ASN A 121 16.63 -3.21 -2.91
CA ASN A 121 18.00 -2.99 -3.36
C ASN A 121 18.07 -2.18 -4.66
N MET A 122 16.94 -1.66 -5.14
CA MET A 122 16.89 -0.90 -6.38
C MET A 122 17.11 0.59 -6.16
N GLU A 123 17.74 1.19 -7.17
CA GLU A 123 17.77 2.63 -7.39
C GLU A 123 16.83 2.98 -8.56
N VAL A 124 16.04 4.03 -8.39
CA VAL A 124 15.18 4.58 -9.43
C VAL A 124 15.57 6.02 -9.74
N GLY A 125 15.52 6.39 -11.01
CA GLY A 125 15.75 7.79 -11.41
C GLY A 125 14.54 8.68 -11.13
N GLU A 126 14.75 10.00 -11.18
CA GLU A 126 13.63 10.96 -11.17
C GLU A 126 12.63 10.64 -12.30
N GLY A 127 11.34 10.66 -11.97
CA GLY A 127 10.24 10.32 -12.86
C GLY A 127 10.13 8.84 -13.24
N GLU A 128 10.98 7.96 -12.71
CA GLU A 128 10.93 6.52 -12.99
C GLU A 128 9.95 5.79 -12.05
N ILE A 129 9.00 5.04 -12.62
CA ILE A 129 8.02 4.22 -11.90
C ILE A 129 8.36 2.75 -12.14
N LEU A 130 8.55 2.00 -11.05
CA LEU A 130 8.72 0.54 -11.10
C LEU A 130 7.36 -0.12 -11.33
N VAL A 131 7.32 -1.04 -12.29
CA VAL A 131 6.10 -1.77 -12.66
C VAL A 131 6.37 -3.26 -12.66
N ARG A 132 5.68 -4.01 -11.81
CA ARG A 132 5.52 -5.45 -11.97
C ARG A 132 4.41 -5.69 -12.98
N SER A 133 4.78 -5.95 -14.23
CA SER A 133 3.83 -6.27 -15.31
C SER A 133 3.29 -7.69 -15.11
N ILE A 134 1.98 -7.80 -14.94
CA ILE A 134 1.29 -9.06 -14.59
C ILE A 134 0.35 -9.52 -15.71
N SER A 135 -0.06 -8.60 -16.59
CA SER A 135 -0.87 -8.91 -17.76
C SER A 135 -0.11 -8.62 -19.05
N ASN A 136 -0.61 -9.20 -20.13
CA ASN A 136 -0.22 -8.88 -21.49
C ASN A 136 -1.46 -8.45 -22.28
N LEU A 137 -2.02 -7.30 -21.91
CA LEU A 137 -3.24 -6.79 -22.54
C LEU A 137 -2.93 -6.30 -23.96
N LYS A 138 -3.82 -6.57 -24.91
CA LYS A 138 -3.68 -6.04 -26.27
C LYS A 138 -4.15 -4.59 -26.30
N MET A 139 -3.23 -3.63 -26.38
CA MET A 139 -3.55 -2.19 -26.36
C MET A 139 -4.59 -1.79 -27.41
N THR A 140 -4.57 -2.41 -28.60
CA THR A 140 -5.53 -2.18 -29.69
C THR A 140 -6.98 -2.54 -29.34
N ARG A 141 -7.20 -3.35 -28.29
CA ARG A 141 -8.54 -3.73 -27.81
C ARG A 141 -9.01 -2.90 -26.62
N LEU A 142 -8.10 -2.23 -25.93
CA LEU A 142 -8.45 -1.42 -24.76
C LEU A 142 -9.07 -0.09 -25.19
N ARG A 143 -10.28 0.17 -24.69
CA ARG A 143 -10.99 1.44 -24.84
C ARG A 143 -11.36 1.96 -23.46
N TYR A 144 -11.09 3.24 -23.21
CA TYR A 144 -11.49 3.89 -21.96
C TYR A 144 -12.99 3.70 -21.73
N GLY A 145 -13.34 3.35 -20.50
CA GLY A 145 -14.73 3.11 -20.12
C GLY A 145 -15.38 1.83 -20.62
N ARG A 146 -14.65 0.95 -21.32
CA ARG A 146 -15.18 -0.31 -21.87
C ARG A 146 -14.26 -1.48 -21.52
N PRO A 147 -14.19 -1.86 -20.24
CA PRO A 147 -13.44 -3.04 -19.80
C PRO A 147 -14.01 -4.33 -20.42
N ASP A 148 -13.13 -5.31 -20.68
CA ASP A 148 -13.52 -6.66 -21.12
C ASP A 148 -13.11 -7.72 -20.07
N ARG A 149 -13.41 -8.99 -20.33
CA ARG A 149 -13.03 -10.09 -19.41
C ARG A 149 -11.52 -10.21 -19.17
N ASN A 150 -10.67 -9.75 -20.10
CA ASN A 150 -9.22 -9.74 -19.89
C ASN A 150 -8.83 -8.65 -18.90
N CYS A 151 -9.50 -7.48 -18.95
CA CYS A 151 -9.39 -6.46 -17.90
C CYS A 151 -9.81 -7.04 -16.54
N GLY A 152 -10.91 -7.79 -16.48
CA GLY A 152 -11.37 -8.46 -15.25
C GLY A 152 -10.32 -9.40 -14.65
N ARG A 153 -9.74 -10.28 -15.47
CA ARG A 153 -8.62 -11.16 -15.06
C ARG A 153 -7.41 -10.37 -14.58
N ALA A 154 -7.07 -9.31 -15.30
CA ALA A 154 -5.92 -8.47 -14.97
C ALA A 154 -6.10 -7.79 -13.60
N MET A 155 -7.26 -7.18 -13.34
CA MET A 155 -7.59 -6.55 -12.06
C MET A 155 -7.40 -7.50 -10.87
N VAL A 156 -7.91 -8.73 -10.97
CA VAL A 156 -7.77 -9.74 -9.91
C VAL A 156 -6.31 -10.13 -9.71
N ASN A 157 -5.58 -10.38 -10.80
CA ASN A 157 -4.18 -10.79 -10.73
C ASN A 157 -3.29 -9.68 -10.15
N TYR A 158 -3.56 -8.41 -10.45
CA TYR A 158 -2.84 -7.29 -9.86
C TYR A 158 -2.96 -7.26 -8.34
N VAL A 159 -4.18 -7.47 -7.82
CA VAL A 159 -4.41 -7.51 -6.38
C VAL A 159 -3.79 -8.76 -5.77
N LYS A 160 -3.93 -9.92 -6.41
CA LYS A 160 -3.36 -11.19 -5.93
C LYS A 160 -1.85 -11.11 -5.77
N GLU A 161 -1.13 -10.63 -6.79
CA GLU A 161 0.32 -10.49 -6.75
C GLU A 161 0.77 -9.47 -5.69
N ALA A 162 0.04 -8.36 -5.55
CA ALA A 162 0.33 -7.36 -4.52
C ALA A 162 0.13 -7.93 -3.10
N VAL A 163 -0.95 -8.70 -2.88
CA VAL A 163 -1.19 -9.40 -1.60
C VAL A 163 -0.10 -10.42 -1.33
N ASN A 164 0.28 -11.24 -2.31
CA ASN A 164 1.35 -12.23 -2.16
C ASN A 164 2.67 -11.55 -1.77
N ALA A 165 3.03 -10.44 -2.42
CA ALA A 165 4.24 -9.69 -2.10
C ALA A 165 4.21 -9.10 -0.69
N ALA A 166 3.04 -8.61 -0.23
CA ALA A 166 2.88 -8.08 1.13
C ALA A 166 2.96 -9.19 2.18
N MET A 167 2.30 -10.33 1.95
CA MET A 167 2.36 -11.50 2.83
C MET A 167 3.77 -12.08 2.94
N ALA A 168 4.56 -11.99 1.87
CA ALA A 168 5.96 -12.41 1.85
C ALA A 168 6.94 -11.35 2.45
N GLY A 169 6.45 -10.16 2.83
CA GLY A 169 7.27 -9.09 3.41
C GLY A 169 8.14 -8.30 2.42
N TYR A 170 7.97 -8.51 1.11
CA TYR A 170 8.70 -7.78 0.08
C TYR A 170 8.24 -6.32 -0.05
N ILE A 171 6.97 -6.06 0.28
CA ILE A 171 6.40 -4.71 0.40
C ILE A 171 5.77 -4.54 1.78
N ASP A 172 5.70 -3.29 2.24
CA ASP A 172 5.30 -2.91 3.59
C ASP A 172 3.78 -2.64 3.69
N ALA A 173 3.15 -2.23 2.59
CA ALA A 173 1.71 -1.97 2.50
C ALA A 173 1.21 -2.07 1.05
N ILE A 174 -0.10 -2.24 0.89
CA ILE A 174 -0.78 -2.19 -0.41
C ILE A 174 -1.81 -1.05 -0.50
N VAL A 175 -1.81 -0.37 -1.64
CA VAL A 175 -2.80 0.64 -2.03
C VAL A 175 -3.52 0.16 -3.28
N THR A 176 -4.84 0.10 -3.27
CA THR A 176 -5.59 -0.43 -4.43
C THR A 176 -6.31 0.65 -5.19
N ALA A 177 -6.03 0.81 -6.49
CA ALA A 177 -6.84 1.65 -7.36
C ALA A 177 -8.21 1.01 -7.70
N PRO A 178 -9.20 1.78 -8.16
CA PRO A 178 -10.56 1.29 -8.39
C PRO A 178 -10.67 0.15 -9.41
N ILE A 179 -11.59 -0.78 -9.17
CA ILE A 179 -11.90 -1.93 -10.04
C ILE A 179 -13.37 -1.93 -10.45
N ASN A 180 -13.69 -2.69 -11.50
CA ASN A 180 -15.07 -2.98 -11.88
C ASN A 180 -15.49 -4.36 -11.39
N LYS A 181 -16.48 -4.37 -10.47
CA LYS A 181 -16.99 -5.60 -9.86
C LYS A 181 -17.69 -6.49 -10.88
N GLU A 182 -18.51 -5.92 -11.76
CA GLU A 182 -19.28 -6.64 -12.77
C GLU A 182 -18.35 -7.42 -13.71
N ILE A 183 -17.32 -6.75 -14.23
CA ILE A 183 -16.38 -7.35 -15.18
C ILE A 183 -15.49 -8.42 -14.54
N ILE A 184 -15.11 -8.23 -13.28
CA ILE A 184 -14.40 -9.27 -12.53
C ILE A 184 -15.27 -10.53 -12.37
N ASN A 185 -16.57 -10.35 -12.10
CA ASN A 185 -17.53 -11.45 -12.04
C ASN A 185 -17.72 -12.13 -13.42
N GLU A 186 -17.88 -11.35 -14.49
CA GLU A 186 -17.95 -11.88 -15.86
C GLU A 186 -16.68 -12.62 -16.31
N ALA A 187 -15.53 -12.25 -15.76
CA ALA A 187 -14.25 -12.92 -15.99
C ALA A 187 -14.14 -14.27 -15.25
N GLY A 188 -15.11 -14.62 -14.41
CA GLY A 188 -15.21 -15.87 -13.67
C GLY A 188 -14.87 -15.78 -12.19
N PHE A 189 -14.62 -14.57 -11.65
CA PHE A 189 -14.23 -14.38 -10.25
C PHE A 189 -15.38 -13.79 -9.42
N ARG A 190 -15.96 -14.59 -8.52
CA ARG A 190 -17.13 -14.20 -7.73
C ARG A 190 -16.77 -13.38 -6.49
N TYR A 191 -16.31 -12.14 -6.69
CA TYR A 191 -15.98 -11.22 -5.60
C TYR A 191 -16.95 -10.03 -5.52
N GLY A 192 -17.33 -9.64 -4.29
CA GLY A 192 -18.13 -8.43 -4.01
C GLY A 192 -17.31 -7.14 -4.01
N GLY A 193 -15.99 -7.24 -4.11
CA GLY A 193 -15.05 -6.13 -4.27
C GLY A 193 -13.65 -6.46 -3.76
N HIS A 194 -12.83 -5.42 -3.60
CA HIS A 194 -11.46 -5.55 -3.08
C HIS A 194 -11.40 -6.23 -1.72
N THR A 195 -12.25 -5.81 -0.78
CA THR A 195 -12.21 -6.28 0.60
C THR A 195 -12.40 -7.79 0.68
N ASP A 196 -13.37 -8.34 -0.04
CA ASP A 196 -13.64 -9.78 -0.06
C ASP A 196 -12.49 -10.56 -0.72
N MET A 197 -12.00 -10.06 -1.85
CA MET A 197 -10.89 -10.67 -2.59
C MET A 197 -9.59 -10.71 -1.76
N ILE A 198 -9.25 -9.60 -1.08
CA ILE A 198 -8.05 -9.53 -0.23
C ILE A 198 -8.21 -10.40 1.00
N ALA A 199 -9.40 -10.44 1.62
CA ALA A 199 -9.65 -11.32 2.75
C ALA A 199 -9.45 -12.79 2.37
N GLU A 200 -9.93 -13.21 1.20
CA GLU A 200 -9.69 -14.57 0.68
C GLU A 200 -8.19 -14.84 0.47
N PHE A 201 -7.49 -13.95 -0.24
CA PHE A 201 -6.06 -14.12 -0.52
C PHE A 201 -5.17 -14.09 0.72
N THR A 202 -5.61 -13.42 1.79
CA THR A 202 -4.90 -13.39 3.08
C THR A 202 -5.35 -14.48 4.05
N GLY A 203 -6.39 -15.25 3.72
CA GLY A 203 -7.01 -16.23 4.62
C GLY A 203 -7.74 -15.60 5.83
N ALA A 204 -8.01 -14.29 5.78
CA ALA A 204 -8.67 -13.58 6.86
C ALA A 204 -10.17 -13.89 6.91
N ARG A 205 -10.65 -14.39 8.07
CA ARG A 205 -12.06 -14.73 8.28
C ARG A 205 -12.88 -13.59 8.89
N GLU A 206 -12.22 -12.71 9.63
CA GLU A 206 -12.87 -11.62 10.35
C GLU A 206 -12.25 -10.30 9.92
N PHE A 207 -13.03 -9.52 9.16
CA PHE A 207 -12.62 -8.21 8.72
C PHE A 207 -13.81 -7.24 8.73
N THR A 208 -13.48 -5.96 8.74
CA THR A 208 -14.45 -4.89 8.57
C THR A 208 -13.87 -3.74 7.73
N MET A 209 -14.77 -2.95 7.17
CA MET A 209 -14.42 -1.74 6.44
C MET A 209 -14.36 -0.57 7.42
N MET A 210 -13.28 0.19 7.35
CA MET A 210 -13.12 1.47 8.04
C MET A 210 -12.87 2.57 7.01
N PHE A 211 -13.46 3.74 7.22
CA PHE A 211 -13.04 4.97 6.54
C PHE A 211 -12.25 5.84 7.50
N VAL A 212 -11.11 6.32 7.04
CA VAL A 212 -10.21 7.19 7.80
C VAL A 212 -10.09 8.50 7.04
N SER A 213 -10.34 9.60 7.73
CA SER A 213 -10.09 10.96 7.27
C SER A 213 -9.37 11.74 8.38
N LYS A 214 -9.09 13.02 8.15
CA LYS A 214 -8.51 13.88 9.19
C LYS A 214 -9.38 13.96 10.44
N HIS A 215 -10.69 13.94 10.27
CA HIS A 215 -11.67 14.18 11.33
C HIS A 215 -12.29 12.90 11.89
N PHE A 216 -12.36 11.84 11.08
CA PHE A 216 -13.12 10.65 11.44
C PHE A 216 -12.36 9.37 11.18
N LYS A 217 -12.62 8.37 12.04
CA LYS A 217 -12.33 6.96 11.79
C LYS A 217 -13.63 6.21 12.01
N VAL A 218 -14.25 5.71 10.95
CA VAL A 218 -15.60 5.13 11.00
C VAL A 218 -15.56 3.69 10.54
N SER A 219 -15.90 2.75 11.41
CA SER A 219 -16.04 1.34 11.05
C SER A 219 -17.50 0.98 10.87
N LEU A 220 -17.79 0.07 9.93
CA LEU A 220 -19.15 -0.28 9.54
C LEU A 220 -19.54 -1.67 10.04
N VAL A 221 -20.68 -1.79 10.73
CA VAL A 221 -21.23 -3.09 11.14
C VAL A 221 -21.73 -3.85 9.92
N THR A 222 -22.48 -3.15 9.05
CA THR A 222 -22.93 -3.63 7.75
C THR A 222 -22.38 -2.74 6.63
N ILE A 223 -22.06 -3.34 5.49
CA ILE A 223 -21.42 -2.65 4.35
C ILE A 223 -22.42 -2.45 3.19
N HIS A 224 -22.19 -3.06 2.03
CA HIS A 224 -23.07 -2.97 0.86
C HIS A 224 -24.25 -3.94 1.00
N VAL A 225 -25.28 -3.56 1.78
CA VAL A 225 -26.56 -4.28 1.91
C VAL A 225 -27.73 -3.34 1.59
N PRO A 226 -28.85 -3.84 1.05
CA PRO A 226 -30.06 -3.03 0.92
C PRO A 226 -30.51 -2.51 2.28
N LEU A 227 -30.97 -1.26 2.35
CA LEU A 227 -31.34 -0.62 3.62
C LEU A 227 -32.38 -1.43 4.40
N LYS A 228 -33.37 -2.00 3.71
CA LYS A 228 -34.41 -2.87 4.28
C LYS A 228 -33.86 -4.12 5.00
N ASP A 229 -32.64 -4.55 4.66
CA ASP A 229 -32.02 -5.77 5.18
C ASP A 229 -31.04 -5.46 6.33
N VAL A 230 -30.76 -4.19 6.62
CA VAL A 230 -29.76 -3.77 7.62
C VAL A 230 -30.07 -4.32 9.00
N ALA A 231 -31.29 -4.11 9.50
CA ALA A 231 -31.69 -4.51 10.85
C ALA A 231 -31.46 -6.01 11.09
N MET A 232 -31.83 -6.86 10.11
CA MET A 232 -31.67 -8.32 10.18
C MET A 232 -30.20 -8.79 10.20
N LYS A 233 -29.26 -7.95 9.80
CA LYS A 233 -27.83 -8.29 9.75
C LYS A 233 -27.07 -7.83 11.00
N ILE A 234 -27.69 -7.01 11.84
CA ILE A 234 -27.10 -6.51 13.07
C ILE A 234 -27.29 -7.57 14.15
N THR A 235 -26.20 -7.90 14.85
CA THR A 235 -26.20 -8.85 15.97
C THR A 235 -25.22 -8.38 17.04
N PRO A 236 -25.43 -8.73 18.32
CA PRO A 236 -24.46 -8.43 19.38
C PRO A 236 -23.04 -8.89 19.04
N GLN A 237 -22.92 -10.09 18.45
CA GLN A 237 -21.65 -10.69 18.08
C GLN A 237 -20.96 -9.89 16.97
N ARG A 238 -21.71 -9.40 15.97
CA ARG A 238 -21.13 -8.58 14.90
C ARG A 238 -20.61 -7.25 15.46
N ILE A 239 -21.37 -6.61 16.35
CA ILE A 239 -20.98 -5.33 16.98
C ILE A 239 -19.72 -5.51 17.82
N TYR A 240 -19.68 -6.54 18.67
CA TYR A 240 -18.50 -6.88 19.45
C TYR A 240 -17.28 -7.12 18.55
N LYS A 241 -17.43 -7.92 17.48
CA LYS A 241 -16.33 -8.21 16.56
C LYS A 241 -15.81 -6.95 15.87
N VAL A 242 -16.70 -6.12 15.33
CA VAL A 242 -16.34 -4.87 14.65
C VAL A 242 -15.65 -3.93 15.63
N GLY A 243 -16.22 -3.71 16.83
CA GLY A 243 -15.60 -2.87 17.85
C GLY A 243 -14.22 -3.39 18.30
N LEU A 244 -14.06 -4.69 18.49
CA LEU A 244 -12.78 -5.30 18.88
C LEU A 244 -11.72 -5.16 17.78
N LEU A 245 -12.11 -5.42 16.52
CA LEU A 245 -11.23 -5.24 15.36
C LEU A 245 -10.78 -3.78 15.24
N THR A 246 -11.72 -2.84 15.33
CA THR A 246 -11.46 -1.40 15.31
C THR A 246 -10.51 -0.99 16.43
N TRP A 247 -10.80 -1.40 17.67
CA TRP A 247 -9.96 -1.07 18.81
C TRP A 247 -8.52 -1.59 18.63
N LYS A 248 -8.35 -2.88 18.29
CA LYS A 248 -7.02 -3.46 18.03
C LYS A 248 -6.27 -2.71 16.94
N PHE A 249 -6.97 -2.38 15.87
CA PHE A 249 -6.41 -1.68 14.72
C PHE A 249 -5.92 -0.28 15.06
N LEU A 250 -6.68 0.49 15.85
CA LEU A 250 -6.26 1.80 16.34
C LEU A 250 -5.01 1.72 17.21
N ARG A 251 -4.91 0.71 18.07
CA ARG A 251 -3.70 0.48 18.86
C ARG A 251 -2.50 0.16 17.99
N GLN A 252 -2.69 -0.71 17.00
CA GLN A 252 -1.62 -1.25 16.18
C GLN A 252 -1.07 -0.25 15.15
N TYR A 253 -1.96 0.55 14.53
CA TYR A 253 -1.60 1.38 13.39
C TYR A 253 -1.75 2.89 13.64
N PHE A 254 -2.37 3.30 14.74
CA PHE A 254 -2.46 4.71 15.16
C PHE A 254 -1.82 4.98 16.52
N GLY A 255 -1.25 3.97 17.19
CA GLY A 255 -0.50 4.13 18.44
C GLY A 255 -1.34 4.56 19.65
N LEU A 256 -2.66 4.48 19.55
CA LEU A 256 -3.56 4.82 20.65
C LEU A 256 -3.48 3.73 21.71
N LYS A 257 -3.17 4.06 22.97
CA LYS A 257 -3.05 3.05 24.04
C LYS A 257 -4.41 2.51 24.45
N ASN A 258 -5.37 3.40 24.72
CA ASN A 258 -6.73 3.07 25.13
C ASN A 258 -7.73 3.83 24.25
N PRO A 259 -7.92 3.41 22.97
CA PRO A 259 -8.84 4.10 22.07
C PRO A 259 -10.28 4.07 22.61
N LYS A 260 -10.94 5.23 22.58
CA LYS A 260 -12.35 5.39 22.95
C LYS A 260 -13.24 5.27 21.71
N LEU A 261 -14.24 4.38 21.77
CA LEU A 261 -15.16 4.11 20.68
C LEU A 261 -16.55 4.71 20.94
N GLY A 262 -17.10 5.44 19.98
CA GLY A 262 -18.52 5.80 19.95
C GLY A 262 -19.30 4.79 19.12
N VAL A 263 -20.37 4.20 19.64
CA VAL A 263 -21.18 3.20 18.94
C VAL A 263 -22.57 3.79 18.67
N CYS A 264 -22.93 3.95 17.40
CA CYS A 264 -24.24 4.49 17.02
C CYS A 264 -25.38 3.52 17.35
N GLY A 265 -26.57 4.06 17.57
CA GLY A 265 -27.82 3.32 17.40
C GLY A 265 -28.07 3.00 15.94
N LEU A 266 -28.98 2.06 15.69
CA LEU A 266 -29.55 1.80 14.37
C LEU A 266 -30.65 2.83 14.06
N ASN A 267 -31.55 3.00 15.02
CA ASN A 267 -32.75 3.81 14.93
C ASN A 267 -32.45 5.29 15.25
N PRO A 268 -33.30 6.22 14.77
CA PRO A 268 -33.22 7.61 15.20
C PRO A 268 -33.33 7.70 16.72
N HIS A 269 -32.64 8.67 17.32
CA HIS A 269 -32.60 8.85 18.79
C HIS A 269 -32.11 7.60 19.55
N ALA A 270 -31.41 6.68 18.90
CA ALA A 270 -31.03 5.38 19.46
C ALA A 270 -32.23 4.64 20.10
N GLY A 271 -33.36 4.64 19.38
CA GLY A 271 -34.56 3.88 19.76
C GLY A 271 -35.48 4.61 20.73
N GLU A 272 -35.07 5.73 21.35
CA GLU A 272 -35.86 6.53 22.31
C GLU A 272 -36.54 5.64 23.38
N GLY A 273 -35.74 4.86 24.11
CA GLY A 273 -36.23 3.95 25.14
C GLY A 273 -37.12 2.81 24.65
N GLY A 274 -37.09 2.50 23.35
CA GLY A 274 -37.90 1.47 22.69
C GLY A 274 -39.04 2.04 21.83
N PHE A 275 -39.29 3.35 21.87
CA PHE A 275 -40.37 3.97 21.11
C PHE A 275 -40.14 3.91 19.58
N PHE A 276 -38.89 3.93 19.14
CA PHE A 276 -38.51 3.85 17.72
C PHE A 276 -37.86 2.52 17.33
N GLY A 277 -38.02 1.48 18.15
CA GLY A 277 -37.46 0.15 17.93
C GLY A 277 -36.65 -0.35 19.12
N ASP A 278 -36.53 -1.67 19.20
CA ASP A 278 -35.88 -2.37 20.31
C ASP A 278 -34.45 -2.85 19.98
N GLU A 279 -33.99 -2.67 18.74
CA GLU A 279 -32.67 -3.16 18.29
C GLU A 279 -31.51 -2.61 19.13
N GLU A 280 -31.62 -1.38 19.63
CA GLU A 280 -30.64 -0.80 20.55
C GLU A 280 -30.49 -1.62 21.82
N LYS A 281 -31.60 -1.96 22.45
CA LYS A 281 -31.65 -2.70 23.71
C LYS A 281 -31.28 -4.17 23.50
N ASP A 282 -31.82 -4.79 22.46
CA ASP A 282 -31.76 -6.23 22.28
C ASP A 282 -30.49 -6.68 21.53
N LEU A 283 -29.94 -5.82 20.66
CA LEU A 283 -28.81 -6.18 19.79
C LEU A 283 -27.58 -5.33 20.05
N ILE A 284 -27.72 -4.00 20.16
CA ILE A 284 -26.56 -3.09 20.18
C ILE A 284 -25.93 -2.99 21.56
N TYR A 285 -26.74 -2.72 22.59
CA TYR A 285 -26.27 -2.59 23.96
C TYR A 285 -25.54 -3.85 24.47
N PRO A 286 -26.02 -5.09 24.21
CA PRO A 286 -25.28 -6.30 24.60
C PRO A 286 -23.91 -6.41 23.92
N GLY A 287 -23.77 -5.97 22.66
CA GLY A 287 -22.49 -5.88 21.96
C GLY A 287 -21.53 -4.89 22.62
N ILE A 288 -22.03 -3.73 23.06
CA ILE A 288 -21.26 -2.71 23.79
C ILE A 288 -20.83 -3.21 25.16
N VAL A 289 -21.73 -3.85 25.92
CA VAL A 289 -21.41 -4.46 27.21
C VAL A 289 -20.31 -5.52 27.04
N SER A 290 -20.37 -6.32 25.98
CA SER A 290 -19.32 -7.30 25.65
C SER A 290 -17.97 -6.65 25.41
N LEU A 291 -17.90 -5.49 24.73
CA LEU A 291 -16.66 -4.71 24.58
C LEU A 291 -16.15 -4.20 25.93
N ARG A 292 -17.03 -3.59 26.73
CA ARG A 292 -16.68 -3.06 28.07
C ARG A 292 -16.17 -4.14 29.01
N SER A 293 -16.72 -5.36 28.94
CA SER A 293 -16.24 -6.51 29.73
C SER A 293 -14.79 -6.91 29.43
N LYS A 294 -14.25 -6.48 28.27
CA LYS A 294 -12.83 -6.65 27.89
C LYS A 294 -11.97 -5.42 28.22
N GLY A 295 -12.50 -4.46 28.96
CA GLY A 295 -11.80 -3.21 29.30
C GLY A 295 -11.71 -2.21 28.15
N ILE A 296 -12.54 -2.37 27.11
CA ILE A 296 -12.60 -1.41 26.00
C ILE A 296 -13.53 -0.27 26.37
N ASP A 297 -13.04 0.96 26.26
CA ASP A 297 -13.85 2.17 26.41
C ASP A 297 -14.75 2.34 25.19
N ALA A 298 -15.99 1.89 25.33
CA ALA A 298 -17.01 1.98 24.30
C ALA A 298 -18.26 2.68 24.86
N GLU A 299 -18.70 3.74 24.22
CA GLU A 299 -19.86 4.54 24.59
C GLU A 299 -20.99 4.38 23.58
N GLY A 300 -22.21 4.15 24.07
CA GLY A 300 -23.40 4.03 23.24
C GLY A 300 -24.46 3.09 23.84
N PRO A 301 -25.54 2.78 23.09
CA PRO A 301 -25.81 3.29 21.74
C PRO A 301 -26.04 4.81 21.75
N LEU A 302 -25.43 5.52 20.80
CA LEU A 302 -25.53 6.97 20.65
C LEU A 302 -26.51 7.31 19.54
N SER A 303 -27.30 8.37 19.71
CA SER A 303 -28.11 8.87 18.59
C SER A 303 -27.20 9.24 17.43
N PRO A 304 -27.43 8.73 16.19
CA PRO A 304 -26.48 8.90 15.09
C PRO A 304 -26.17 10.36 14.73
N ASP A 305 -27.17 11.23 14.81
CA ASP A 305 -27.04 12.67 14.54
C ASP A 305 -26.13 13.40 15.55
N SER A 306 -26.17 13.02 16.82
CA SER A 306 -25.26 13.55 17.85
C SER A 306 -23.90 12.86 17.84
N ALA A 307 -23.82 11.57 17.51
CA ALA A 307 -22.59 10.78 17.54
C ALA A 307 -21.50 11.38 16.65
N PHE A 308 -21.84 11.81 15.42
CA PHE A 308 -20.86 12.40 14.50
C PHE A 308 -20.44 13.81 14.88
N TRP A 309 -21.33 14.61 15.49
CA TRP A 309 -20.95 15.91 16.04
C TRP A 309 -19.96 15.76 17.21
N ARG A 310 -20.23 14.83 18.14
CA ARG A 310 -19.32 14.50 19.25
C ARG A 310 -17.97 13.95 18.76
N ALA A 311 -18.00 13.07 17.75
CA ALA A 311 -16.78 12.57 17.11
C ALA A 311 -15.97 13.67 16.43
N TYR A 312 -16.63 14.63 15.76
CA TYR A 312 -15.96 15.79 15.16
C TYR A 312 -15.27 16.66 16.21
N ASN A 313 -15.87 16.77 17.40
CA ASN A 313 -15.29 17.43 18.58
C ASN A 313 -14.28 16.56 19.35
N LYS A 314 -13.84 15.44 18.77
CA LYS A 314 -12.79 14.54 19.29
C LYS A 314 -13.15 13.86 20.63
N GLU A 315 -14.43 13.66 20.91
CA GLU A 315 -14.85 12.85 22.06
C GLU A 315 -14.60 11.35 21.86
N PHE A 316 -14.40 10.90 20.62
CA PHE A 316 -14.17 9.51 20.24
C PHE A 316 -12.99 9.41 19.26
N ASP A 317 -12.19 8.36 19.40
CA ASP A 317 -11.10 8.05 18.46
C ASP A 317 -11.62 7.37 17.18
N ALA A 318 -12.72 6.63 17.31
CA ALA A 318 -13.46 6.06 16.19
C ALA A 318 -14.95 5.90 16.49
N VAL A 319 -15.75 5.90 15.43
CA VAL A 319 -17.20 5.65 15.46
C VAL A 319 -17.49 4.28 14.83
N ILE A 320 -18.36 3.51 15.46
CA ILE A 320 -18.93 2.28 14.92
C ILE A 320 -20.34 2.59 14.42
N ALA A 321 -20.49 2.70 13.09
CA ALA A 321 -21.77 2.96 12.44
C ALA A 321 -22.45 1.64 12.06
N MET A 322 -23.77 1.59 12.17
CA MET A 322 -24.57 0.39 11.93
C MET A 322 -24.66 0.04 10.44
N TYR A 323 -24.68 1.04 9.56
CA TYR A 323 -24.77 0.87 8.11
C TYR A 323 -23.97 1.92 7.33
N HIS A 324 -23.78 1.65 6.04
CA HIS A 324 -22.92 2.40 5.13
C HIS A 324 -23.22 3.91 5.13
N ASP A 325 -24.45 4.31 4.81
CA ASP A 325 -24.79 5.73 4.64
C ASP A 325 -24.79 6.49 5.96
N GLN A 326 -25.09 5.83 7.09
CA GLN A 326 -24.96 6.41 8.43
C GLN A 326 -23.54 6.91 8.69
N GLY A 327 -22.54 6.13 8.26
CA GLY A 327 -21.14 6.44 8.49
C GLY A 327 -20.51 7.33 7.42
N LEU A 328 -20.93 7.20 6.16
CA LEU A 328 -20.19 7.78 5.04
C LEU A 328 -20.70 9.14 4.62
N ILE A 329 -21.99 9.45 4.83
CA ILE A 329 -22.51 10.81 4.64
C ILE A 329 -21.68 11.83 5.45
N PRO A 330 -21.49 11.69 6.77
CA PRO A 330 -20.72 12.68 7.54
C PRO A 330 -19.25 12.73 7.14
N VAL A 331 -18.62 11.57 6.88
CA VAL A 331 -17.23 11.51 6.42
C VAL A 331 -17.04 12.25 5.09
N LYS A 332 -17.92 12.00 4.12
CA LYS A 332 -17.84 12.57 2.78
C LYS A 332 -18.25 14.04 2.74
N LEU A 333 -19.13 14.48 3.63
CA LEU A 333 -19.50 15.89 3.76
C LEU A 333 -18.31 16.75 4.22
N ILE A 334 -17.51 16.23 5.16
CA ILE A 334 -16.40 16.98 5.76
C ILE A 334 -15.09 16.81 4.97
N ASP A 335 -14.80 15.62 4.45
CA ASP A 335 -13.48 15.32 3.89
C ASP A 335 -13.56 14.32 2.72
N PHE A 336 -14.30 14.69 1.67
CA PHE A 336 -14.59 13.80 0.53
C PHE A 336 -13.34 13.19 -0.12
N ASP A 337 -12.36 14.04 -0.42
CA ASP A 337 -11.17 13.69 -1.20
C ASP A 337 -10.10 12.98 -0.37
N ASN A 338 -10.01 13.23 0.95
CA ASN A 338 -9.02 12.57 1.80
C ASN A 338 -9.59 11.41 2.62
N ALA A 339 -10.88 11.09 2.47
CA ALA A 339 -11.46 9.88 3.06
C ALA A 339 -10.92 8.61 2.39
N VAL A 340 -10.11 7.87 3.13
CA VAL A 340 -9.45 6.63 2.70
C VAL A 340 -10.20 5.43 3.24
N ASN A 341 -10.50 4.47 2.37
CA ASN A 341 -11.02 3.16 2.76
C ASN A 341 -9.86 2.27 3.23
N VAL A 342 -10.02 1.70 4.43
CA VAL A 342 -9.07 0.80 5.07
C VAL A 342 -9.77 -0.51 5.40
N THR A 343 -9.07 -1.62 5.16
CA THR A 343 -9.58 -2.95 5.54
C THR A 343 -8.94 -3.37 6.85
N VAL A 344 -9.78 -3.54 7.87
CA VAL A 344 -9.37 -3.87 9.23
C VAL A 344 -9.56 -5.37 9.47
N GLY A 345 -8.62 -5.99 10.18
CA GLY A 345 -8.68 -7.42 10.54
C GLY A 345 -7.92 -8.36 9.60
N ILE A 346 -7.26 -7.81 8.57
CA ILE A 346 -6.38 -8.55 7.67
C ILE A 346 -4.91 -8.43 8.13
N PRO A 347 -4.02 -9.39 7.80
CA PRO A 347 -2.63 -9.42 8.28
C PRO A 347 -1.69 -8.42 7.59
N ILE A 348 -2.19 -7.60 6.66
CA ILE A 348 -1.42 -6.63 5.89
C ILE A 348 -2.07 -5.25 5.94
N ILE A 349 -1.29 -4.19 5.76
CA ILE A 349 -1.84 -2.84 5.60
C ILE A 349 -2.43 -2.72 4.20
N ARG A 350 -3.74 -2.43 4.11
CA ARG A 350 -4.39 -2.09 2.85
C ARG A 350 -5.21 -0.83 2.94
N THR A 351 -4.92 0.13 2.05
CA THR A 351 -5.70 1.36 1.86
C THR A 351 -6.23 1.47 0.44
N SER A 352 -7.21 2.34 0.23
CA SER A 352 -7.84 2.58 -1.08
C SER A 352 -8.49 3.96 -1.11
N PRO A 353 -8.42 4.68 -2.24
CA PRO A 353 -9.23 5.87 -2.42
C PRO A 353 -10.72 5.54 -2.36
N GLY A 354 -11.53 6.50 -1.91
CA GLY A 354 -12.98 6.37 -1.75
C GLY A 354 -13.80 6.70 -2.99
N HIS A 355 -13.28 6.51 -4.21
CA HIS A 355 -13.96 6.77 -5.49
C HIS A 355 -13.95 5.54 -6.42
N GLY A 356 -14.80 5.56 -7.45
CA GLY A 356 -14.91 4.49 -8.46
C GLY A 356 -13.92 4.64 -9.62
N THR A 357 -14.15 3.85 -10.68
CA THR A 357 -13.34 3.81 -11.91
C THR A 357 -13.49 5.04 -12.82
N ALA A 358 -14.54 5.83 -12.62
CA ALA A 358 -14.80 7.12 -13.29
C ALA A 358 -14.57 7.09 -14.82
N TYR A 359 -15.22 6.15 -15.49
CA TYR A 359 -15.05 5.89 -16.92
C TYR A 359 -15.31 7.08 -17.84
N ASN A 360 -16.20 7.99 -17.43
CA ASN A 360 -16.54 9.20 -18.17
C ASN A 360 -15.38 10.20 -18.31
N ILE A 361 -14.32 10.07 -17.50
CA ILE A 361 -13.13 10.93 -17.54
C ILE A 361 -11.81 10.17 -17.77
N ALA A 362 -11.86 8.84 -17.93
CA ALA A 362 -10.66 8.02 -18.12
C ALA A 362 -9.93 8.42 -19.41
N GLY A 363 -8.62 8.64 -19.31
CA GLY A 363 -7.76 9.04 -20.43
C GLY A 363 -7.89 10.50 -20.85
N GLN A 364 -8.61 11.34 -20.09
CA GLN A 364 -8.79 12.76 -20.41
C GLN A 364 -7.84 13.69 -19.65
N GLY A 365 -7.03 13.16 -18.73
CA GLY A 365 -6.14 13.98 -17.90
C GLY A 365 -6.88 14.79 -16.81
N LYS A 366 -8.17 14.52 -16.58
CA LYS A 366 -9.02 15.26 -15.62
C LYS A 366 -9.15 14.61 -14.24
N ALA A 367 -8.67 13.38 -14.05
CA ALA A 367 -8.81 12.69 -12.77
C ALA A 367 -7.99 13.38 -11.68
N ASN A 368 -8.63 13.60 -10.52
CA ASN A 368 -8.00 14.16 -9.33
C ASN A 368 -7.13 13.08 -8.64
N PRO A 369 -5.81 13.30 -8.48
CA PRO A 369 -4.93 12.33 -7.83
C PRO A 369 -4.94 12.38 -6.29
N GLU A 370 -5.55 13.40 -5.67
CA GLU A 370 -5.47 13.59 -4.22
C GLU A 370 -5.99 12.41 -3.38
N PRO A 371 -7.11 11.73 -3.73
CA PRO A 371 -7.55 10.55 -2.99
C PRO A 371 -6.55 9.38 -3.03
N MET A 372 -5.85 9.20 -4.16
CA MET A 372 -4.78 8.20 -4.27
C MET A 372 -3.57 8.60 -3.40
N LYS A 373 -3.20 9.88 -3.42
CA LYS A 373 -2.13 10.41 -2.55
C LYS A 373 -2.46 10.24 -1.07
N ALA A 374 -3.70 10.53 -0.66
CA ALA A 374 -4.17 10.34 0.71
C ALA A 374 -4.09 8.86 1.13
N ALA A 375 -4.49 7.93 0.25
CA ALA A 375 -4.38 6.50 0.52
C ALA A 375 -2.93 6.03 0.68
N ILE A 376 -2.00 6.55 -0.14
CA ILE A 376 -0.56 6.25 -0.04
C ILE A 376 0.03 6.81 1.26
N ARG A 377 -0.28 8.07 1.61
CA ARG A 377 0.17 8.71 2.85
C ARG A 377 -0.28 7.92 4.08
N LEU A 378 -1.57 7.59 4.15
CA LEU A 378 -2.12 6.82 5.26
C LEU A 378 -1.45 5.44 5.39
N ALA A 379 -1.20 4.74 4.28
CA ALA A 379 -0.51 3.45 4.31
C ALA A 379 0.92 3.59 4.89
N ALA A 380 1.66 4.63 4.50
CA ALA A 380 2.99 4.90 5.00
C ALA A 380 3.00 5.29 6.49
N GLU A 381 2.06 6.13 6.91
CA GLU A 381 1.87 6.52 8.31
C GLU A 381 1.58 5.30 9.19
N MET A 382 0.59 4.50 8.82
CA MET A 382 0.21 3.28 9.54
C MET A 382 1.39 2.30 9.68
N PHE A 383 2.16 2.10 8.62
CA PHE A 383 3.33 1.23 8.67
C PHE A 383 4.41 1.78 9.60
N THR A 384 4.69 3.08 9.50
CA THR A 384 5.68 3.75 10.33
C THR A 384 5.31 3.66 11.81
N THR A 385 4.05 3.93 12.17
CA THR A 385 3.54 3.78 13.53
C THR A 385 3.65 2.35 14.03
N LYS A 386 3.24 1.36 13.24
CA LYS A 386 3.39 -0.06 13.62
C LYS A 386 4.86 -0.40 13.88
N LYS A 387 5.78 0.00 13.00
CA LYS A 387 7.22 -0.26 13.14
C LYS A 387 7.78 0.36 14.42
N GLN A 388 7.39 1.60 14.75
CA GLN A 388 7.80 2.27 15.98
C GLN A 388 7.31 1.53 17.23
N ILE A 389 6.04 1.12 17.24
CA ILE A 389 5.45 0.36 18.36
C ILE A 389 6.14 -1.00 18.53
N ASP A 390 6.39 -1.71 17.45
CA ASP A 390 7.07 -3.01 17.49
C ASP A 390 8.51 -2.87 18.01
N ALA A 391 9.23 -1.81 17.59
CA ALA A 391 10.55 -1.51 18.11
C ALA A 391 10.53 -1.20 19.62
N GLN A 392 9.57 -0.40 20.09
CA GLN A 392 9.41 -0.10 21.52
C GLN A 392 9.13 -1.35 22.35
N LYS A 393 8.24 -2.24 21.87
CA LYS A 393 7.95 -3.51 22.55
C LYS A 393 9.16 -4.42 22.64
N GLN A 394 9.98 -4.48 21.59
CA GLN A 394 11.22 -5.27 21.60
C GLN A 394 12.24 -4.72 22.60
N ILE A 395 12.33 -3.39 22.76
CA ILE A 395 13.20 -2.77 23.76
C ILE A 395 12.72 -3.10 25.17
N MET A 396 11.43 -2.87 25.47
CA MET A 396 10.85 -3.19 26.78
C MET A 396 11.02 -4.66 27.16
N SER A 397 10.75 -5.59 26.22
CA SER A 397 10.94 -7.02 26.48
C SER A 397 12.40 -7.39 26.77
N LYS A 398 13.36 -6.69 26.16
CA LYS A 398 14.79 -6.89 26.48
C LYS A 398 15.14 -6.36 27.86
N GLU A 399 14.65 -5.17 28.22
CA GLU A 399 14.83 -4.58 29.54
C GLU A 399 14.22 -5.48 30.64
N GLU A 400 13.00 -5.99 30.43
CA GLU A 400 12.35 -6.94 31.35
C GLU A 400 13.19 -8.22 31.53
N MET A 401 13.72 -8.78 30.44
CA MET A 401 14.62 -9.94 30.52
C MET A 401 15.94 -9.62 31.22
N GLU A 402 16.47 -8.41 31.08
CA GLU A 402 17.69 -7.98 31.79
C GLU A 402 17.43 -7.80 33.29
N ILE A 403 16.31 -7.18 33.66
CA ILE A 403 15.86 -7.06 35.05
C ILE A 403 15.66 -8.45 35.68
N GLU A 404 15.00 -9.38 34.98
CA GLU A 404 14.85 -10.76 35.48
C GLU A 404 16.20 -11.47 35.68
N LYS A 405 17.17 -11.25 34.78
CA LYS A 405 18.53 -11.79 34.93
C LYS A 405 19.25 -11.17 36.12
N GLU A 406 19.06 -9.88 36.37
CA GLU A 406 19.66 -9.17 37.50
C GLU A 406 19.04 -9.64 38.82
N ILE A 407 17.71 -9.75 38.91
CA ILE A 407 17.01 -10.35 40.06
C ILE A 407 17.53 -11.77 40.34
N LYS A 408 17.76 -12.59 39.31
CA LYS A 408 18.34 -13.94 39.49
C LYS A 408 19.77 -13.93 40.02
N ARG A 409 20.58 -12.89 39.76
CA ARG A 409 21.94 -12.77 40.31
C ARG A 409 21.94 -12.41 41.80
N TYR A 410 20.91 -11.70 42.26
CA TYR A 410 20.77 -11.28 43.66
C TYR A 410 19.82 -12.17 44.47
N ARG A 411 19.20 -13.17 43.84
CA ARG A 411 18.46 -14.20 44.59
C ARG A 411 19.48 -15.07 45.31
N VAL A 412 19.50 -14.93 46.63
CA VAL A 412 20.11 -15.90 47.54
C VAL A 412 19.54 -17.27 47.18
N THR A 413 20.41 -18.18 46.80
CA THR A 413 20.04 -19.56 46.45
C THR A 413 19.54 -20.30 47.70
N GLU A 414 18.72 -21.34 47.54
CA GLU A 414 18.29 -22.17 48.69
C GLU A 414 19.48 -22.71 49.49
N GLN A 415 20.62 -22.98 48.83
CA GLN A 415 21.88 -23.36 49.48
C GLN A 415 22.49 -22.25 50.34
N GLU A 416 22.51 -21.00 49.87
CA GLU A 416 23.01 -19.86 50.65
C GLU A 416 22.08 -19.50 51.82
N LEU A 417 20.77 -19.77 51.69
CA LEU A 417 19.80 -19.66 52.79
C LEU A 417 20.01 -20.74 53.86
N GLU A 418 20.37 -21.97 53.48
CA GLU A 418 20.70 -23.04 54.42
C GLU A 418 21.98 -22.76 55.20
N GLU A 419 23.01 -22.17 54.57
CA GLU A 419 24.23 -21.72 55.27
C GLU A 419 23.97 -20.57 56.25
N TYR A 420 23.04 -19.65 55.94
CA TYR A 420 22.68 -18.53 56.82
C TYR A 420 21.88 -18.94 58.06
N VAL A 421 21.24 -20.11 58.07
CA VAL A 421 20.47 -20.63 59.22
C VAL A 421 21.38 -21.37 60.22
N TYR A 422 22.64 -21.64 59.85
CA TYR A 422 23.63 -22.34 60.68
C TYR A 422 24.73 -21.45 61.29
N LEU A 423 24.70 -20.14 61.04
CA LEU A 423 25.48 -19.10 61.72
C LEU A 423 24.60 -18.35 62.72
#